data_AF-A0A1H6EBC6-F1
#
_entry.id   AF-A0A1H6EBC6-F1
#
_cell.length_a   1.000
_cell.length_b   1.000
_cell.length_c   1.000
_cell.angle_alpha   90.00
_cell.angle_beta   90.00
_cell.angle_gamma   90.00
#
_symmetry.space_group_name_H-M   'P 1'
#
loop_
_entity.id
_entity.type
_entity.pdbx_description
1 polymer ?
#
loop_
_entity_poly.entity_id
_entity_poly.type
_entity_poly.pdbx_seq_one_letter_code
_entity_poly.pdbx_strand_id
1 'polypeptide(L)'
;MLSRLLAATPWARFSPDGGDNFPDGRRLRFRVGGELPPEPATVSIYSRAPDGATVGRLLVADFDIGKALETVPDADPAVVVAEQADAFAALVAECGGRVVHDVSPSGGRHVYVKFARPIPFEELRDVAVALAERFTALDAGPMRSPTGQIRIAGSPYKRTVQEQSDGTFARTGRLLGFLALTMPLAEAVRVLRAPCGPKVWERLRRAVTAELAVVDPAPSLQAPLPGVLHWDEDGRPWAPLRGGRRPLSPRLAELARTGAWDAEPLQPDGGRYASPSEARYAVLRSLAAGGWTYDEAVAAMRAGGPLEGLAGRLCGTRSPAQRRAVLTSDWDRAVAETLASRTASPPARNSHTSSVT
;
A
#
# COMPACT_ATOMS: atom_id res chain seq x y z
N MET A 1 -8.58 -4.73 -26.15
CA MET A 1 -8.74 -6.11 -25.62
C MET A 1 -7.71 -6.45 -24.54
N LEU A 2 -6.40 -6.37 -24.81
CA LEU A 2 -5.33 -6.65 -23.83
C LEU A 2 -5.43 -5.81 -22.56
N SER A 3 -5.76 -4.53 -22.71
CA SER A 3 -5.93 -3.61 -21.59
C SER A 3 -6.94 -4.11 -20.55
N ARG A 4 -8.04 -4.74 -20.95
CA ARG A 4 -9.02 -5.35 -20.02
C ARG A 4 -8.49 -6.58 -19.30
N LEU A 5 -7.49 -7.25 -19.86
CA LEU A 5 -6.88 -8.44 -19.28
C LEU A 5 -5.72 -8.09 -18.34
N LEU A 6 -5.09 -6.94 -18.52
CA LEU A 6 -3.94 -6.47 -17.75
C LEU A 6 -4.33 -5.49 -16.64
N ALA A 7 -5.22 -4.54 -16.91
CA ALA A 7 -5.56 -3.50 -15.95
C ALA A 7 -6.19 -4.08 -14.66
N ALA A 8 -5.70 -3.67 -13.50
CA ALA A 8 -6.26 -4.05 -12.21
C ALA A 8 -7.57 -3.31 -11.88
N THR A 9 -7.82 -2.18 -12.55
CA THR A 9 -9.05 -1.39 -12.41
C THR A 9 -9.67 -1.18 -13.80
N PRO A 10 -10.97 -0.83 -13.89
CA PRO A 10 -11.59 -0.56 -15.18
C PRO A 10 -11.23 0.81 -15.76
N TRP A 11 -10.24 1.52 -15.19
CA TRP A 11 -9.82 2.85 -15.58
C TRP A 11 -8.36 2.85 -16.03
N ALA A 12 -8.11 3.57 -17.13
CA ALA A 12 -6.79 3.95 -17.61
C ALA A 12 -6.61 5.47 -17.46
N ARG A 13 -5.37 5.94 -17.52
CA ARG A 13 -5.02 7.36 -17.48
C ARG A 13 -4.28 7.74 -18.75
N PHE A 14 -4.59 8.89 -19.35
CA PHE A 14 -3.76 9.45 -20.41
C PHE A 14 -2.81 10.51 -19.84
N SER A 15 -1.71 10.75 -20.54
CA SER A 15 -0.71 11.74 -20.19
C SER A 15 -1.05 13.09 -20.83
N PRO A 16 -1.18 14.18 -20.04
CA PRO A 16 -1.38 15.52 -20.58
C PRO A 16 -0.09 16.13 -21.14
N ASP A 17 1.07 15.55 -20.84
CA ASP A 17 2.41 16.05 -21.14
C ASP A 17 3.18 15.12 -22.09
N GLY A 18 2.46 14.45 -23.00
CA GLY A 18 3.06 13.70 -24.10
C GLY A 18 3.88 12.46 -23.69
N GLY A 19 3.66 11.96 -22.47
CA GLY A 19 4.10 10.63 -22.01
C GLY A 19 5.08 10.66 -20.84
N ASP A 20 5.27 11.82 -20.20
CA ASP A 20 6.17 11.95 -19.04
C ASP A 20 5.44 11.65 -17.72
N ASN A 21 4.21 12.15 -17.52
CA ASN A 21 3.42 11.92 -16.31
C ASN A 21 2.00 11.39 -16.59
N PHE A 22 1.47 10.63 -15.62
CA PHE A 22 0.13 10.03 -15.69
C PHE A 22 -0.69 10.35 -14.42
N PRO A 23 -1.00 11.65 -14.19
CA PRO A 23 -1.63 12.10 -12.96
C PRO A 23 -3.05 11.56 -12.78
N ASP A 24 -3.45 11.40 -11.53
CA ASP A 24 -4.72 10.80 -11.17
C ASP A 24 -5.89 11.81 -11.16
N GLY A 25 -6.20 12.39 -12.33
CA GLY A 25 -7.27 13.36 -12.51
C GLY A 25 -8.55 12.76 -13.07
N ARG A 26 -9.73 13.11 -12.54
CA ARG A 26 -11.03 12.63 -13.06
C ARG A 26 -11.20 12.88 -14.56
N ARG A 27 -10.70 14.00 -15.08
CA ARG A 27 -10.74 14.36 -16.51
C ARG A 27 -9.70 13.63 -17.36
N LEU A 28 -8.70 13.01 -16.73
CA LEU A 28 -7.58 12.33 -17.38
C LEU A 28 -7.76 10.81 -17.37
N ARG A 29 -8.91 10.32 -16.87
CA ARG A 29 -9.27 8.90 -16.82
C ARG A 29 -10.24 8.53 -17.93
N PHE A 30 -10.08 7.33 -18.47
CA PHE A 30 -11.00 6.74 -19.44
C PHE A 30 -11.20 5.23 -19.18
N ARG A 31 -12.27 4.66 -19.73
CA ARG A 31 -12.60 3.24 -19.52
C ARG A 31 -11.67 2.34 -20.31
N VAL A 32 -11.16 1.31 -19.64
CA VAL A 32 -10.31 0.30 -20.26
C VAL A 32 -11.06 -0.49 -21.33
N GLY A 33 -10.45 -0.58 -22.51
CA GLY A 33 -10.98 -1.32 -23.66
C GLY A 33 -12.15 -0.62 -24.35
N GLY A 34 -12.32 0.69 -24.15
CA GLY A 34 -12.97 1.56 -25.13
C GLY A 34 -11.99 1.97 -26.23
N GLU A 35 -12.34 3.01 -26.99
CA GLU A 35 -11.44 3.65 -27.95
C GLU A 35 -10.18 4.16 -27.24
N LEU A 36 -9.02 3.95 -27.87
CA LEU A 36 -7.75 4.43 -27.32
C LEU A 36 -7.65 5.94 -27.53
N PRO A 37 -7.20 6.70 -26.51
CA PRO A 37 -6.92 8.12 -26.70
C PRO A 37 -5.77 8.31 -27.71
N PRO A 38 -5.68 9.47 -28.37
CA PRO A 38 -4.54 9.81 -29.22
C PRO A 38 -3.26 10.06 -28.41
N GLU A 39 -3.39 10.21 -27.09
CA GLU A 39 -2.29 10.49 -26.17
C GLU A 39 -1.75 9.23 -25.49
N PRO A 40 -0.46 9.21 -25.10
CA PRO A 40 0.11 8.16 -24.27
C PRO A 40 -0.79 7.82 -23.08
N ALA A 41 -0.92 6.53 -22.80
CA ALA A 41 -1.82 6.07 -21.75
C ALA A 41 -1.32 4.85 -20.97
N THR A 42 -1.63 4.84 -19.68
CA THR A 42 -1.28 3.78 -18.73
C THR A 42 -2.50 3.10 -18.13
N VAL A 43 -2.30 1.89 -17.62
CA VAL A 43 -3.24 1.18 -16.76
C VAL A 43 -2.68 1.01 -15.35
N SER A 44 -3.58 0.89 -14.38
CA SER A 44 -3.20 0.59 -13.00
C SER A 44 -2.77 -0.87 -12.85
N ILE A 45 -1.65 -1.10 -12.16
CA ILE A 45 -1.14 -2.43 -11.81
C ILE A 45 -1.86 -3.01 -10.58
N TYR A 46 -2.27 -2.13 -9.67
CA TYR A 46 -2.91 -2.48 -8.41
C TYR A 46 -4.37 -2.02 -8.36
N SER A 47 -5.15 -2.66 -7.49
CA SER A 47 -6.51 -2.28 -7.11
C SER A 47 -6.71 -2.46 -5.60
N ARG A 48 -7.84 -1.94 -5.09
CA ARG A 48 -8.25 -2.17 -3.70
C ARG A 48 -9.15 -3.40 -3.66
N ALA A 49 -8.82 -4.36 -2.80
CA ALA A 49 -9.67 -5.48 -2.44
C ALA A 49 -10.84 -5.02 -1.54
N PRO A 50 -11.90 -5.84 -1.37
CA PRO A 50 -13.06 -5.47 -0.55
C PRO A 50 -12.74 -5.17 0.92
N ASP A 51 -11.70 -5.80 1.46
CA ASP A 51 -11.17 -5.57 2.82
C ASP A 51 -10.31 -4.29 2.92
N GLY A 52 -10.14 -3.56 1.82
CA GLY A 52 -9.32 -2.37 1.73
C GLY A 52 -7.84 -2.65 1.43
N ALA A 53 -7.38 -3.89 1.32
CA ALA A 53 -5.98 -4.17 0.99
C ALA A 53 -5.64 -3.71 -0.44
N THR A 54 -4.43 -3.21 -0.66
CA THR A 54 -3.93 -2.95 -2.03
C THR A 54 -3.35 -4.24 -2.57
N VAL A 55 -3.91 -4.73 -3.68
CA VAL A 55 -3.52 -6.00 -4.29
C VAL A 55 -3.28 -5.84 -5.79
N GLY A 56 -2.38 -6.66 -6.33
CA GLY A 56 -2.09 -6.74 -7.76
C GLY A 56 -2.27 -8.17 -8.27
N ARG A 57 -2.45 -8.30 -9.58
CA ARG A 57 -2.42 -9.60 -10.28
C ARG A 57 -1.33 -9.66 -11.34
N LEU A 58 -0.59 -8.57 -11.51
CA LEU A 58 0.52 -8.46 -12.43
C LEU A 58 1.80 -8.20 -11.66
N LEU A 59 2.82 -8.99 -11.95
CA LEU A 59 4.20 -8.56 -11.81
C LEU A 59 4.61 -7.98 -13.17
N VAL A 60 5.08 -6.74 -13.14
CA VAL A 60 5.59 -6.03 -14.32
C VAL A 60 7.10 -5.89 -14.15
N ALA A 61 7.86 -6.44 -15.09
CA ALA A 61 9.28 -6.15 -15.25
C ALA A 61 9.43 -5.14 -16.40
N ASP A 62 9.81 -3.91 -16.06
CA ASP A 62 10.01 -2.81 -17.00
C ASP A 62 11.50 -2.63 -17.28
N PHE A 63 11.97 -3.13 -18.41
CA PHE A 63 13.37 -3.04 -18.81
C PHE A 63 13.58 -1.74 -19.61
N ASP A 64 14.25 -0.78 -18.98
CA ASP A 64 14.42 0.57 -19.49
C ASP A 64 15.83 0.79 -20.09
N ILE A 65 15.87 1.52 -21.21
CA ILE A 65 17.11 1.84 -21.92
C ILE A 65 18.03 2.73 -21.09
N GLY A 66 17.47 3.67 -20.32
CA GLY A 66 18.24 4.52 -19.41
C GLY A 66 18.94 3.71 -18.33
N LYS A 67 18.25 2.70 -17.77
CA LYS A 67 18.84 1.77 -16.77
C LYS A 67 20.00 0.95 -17.34
N ALA A 68 19.88 0.48 -18.57
CA ALA A 68 20.97 -0.21 -19.25
C ALA A 68 22.18 0.72 -19.49
N LEU A 69 21.95 1.96 -19.92
CA LEU A 69 23.02 2.96 -20.12
C LEU A 69 23.77 3.32 -18.84
N GLU A 70 23.07 3.39 -17.71
CA GLU A 70 23.68 3.66 -16.39
C GLU A 70 24.65 2.56 -15.96
N THR A 71 24.40 1.31 -16.38
CA THR A 71 25.06 0.12 -15.81
C THR A 71 26.04 -0.55 -16.76
N VAL A 72 25.85 -0.42 -18.07
CA VAL A 72 26.71 -1.01 -19.10
C VAL A 72 26.96 0.01 -20.24
N PRO A 73 27.72 1.10 -19.98
CA PRO A 73 27.86 2.22 -20.91
C PRO A 73 28.53 1.86 -22.25
N ASP A 74 29.32 0.78 -22.28
CA ASP A 74 30.08 0.35 -23.46
C ASP A 74 29.34 -0.70 -24.33
N ALA A 75 28.13 -1.09 -23.94
CA ALA A 75 27.29 -2.03 -24.70
C ALA A 75 26.12 -1.31 -25.38
N ASP A 76 25.55 -1.92 -26.42
CA ASP A 76 24.28 -1.47 -26.98
C ASP A 76 23.16 -1.69 -25.93
N PRO A 77 22.55 -0.61 -25.39
CA PRO A 77 21.58 -0.74 -24.31
C PRO A 77 20.32 -1.49 -24.75
N ALA A 78 19.97 -1.47 -26.04
CA ALA A 78 18.82 -2.21 -26.56
C ALA A 78 19.06 -3.72 -26.56
N VAL A 79 20.31 -4.14 -26.79
CA VAL A 79 20.72 -5.55 -26.67
C VAL A 79 20.67 -5.99 -25.22
N VAL A 80 21.24 -5.21 -24.29
CA VAL A 80 21.20 -5.52 -22.85
C VAL A 80 19.76 -5.64 -22.34
N VAL A 81 18.89 -4.69 -22.70
CA VAL A 81 17.45 -4.73 -22.37
C VAL A 81 16.80 -5.99 -22.92
N ALA A 82 17.09 -6.38 -24.17
CA ALA A 82 16.53 -7.58 -24.78
C ALA A 82 16.98 -8.85 -24.05
N GLU A 83 18.28 -9.00 -23.81
CA GLU A 83 18.86 -10.16 -23.14
C GLU A 83 18.32 -10.33 -21.71
N GLN A 84 18.23 -9.25 -20.94
CA GLN A 84 17.70 -9.32 -19.58
C GLN A 84 16.19 -9.58 -19.54
N ALA A 85 15.43 -9.02 -20.48
CA ALA A 85 14.00 -9.33 -20.61
C ALA A 85 13.78 -10.82 -20.95
N ASP A 86 14.60 -11.38 -21.83
CA ASP A 86 14.54 -12.78 -22.22
C ASP A 86 15.00 -13.71 -21.07
N ALA A 87 16.05 -13.32 -20.33
CA ALA A 87 16.49 -14.04 -19.14
C ALA A 87 15.44 -14.04 -18.02
N PHE A 88 14.74 -12.93 -17.80
CA PHE A 88 13.61 -12.88 -16.87
C PHE A 88 12.45 -13.77 -17.33
N ALA A 89 12.12 -13.78 -18.62
CA ALA A 89 11.12 -14.68 -19.16
C ALA A 89 11.49 -16.15 -18.99
N ALA A 90 12.76 -16.51 -19.21
CA ALA A 90 13.29 -17.84 -18.96
C ALA A 90 13.18 -18.24 -17.47
N LEU A 91 13.54 -17.35 -16.54
CA LEU A 91 13.35 -17.56 -15.10
C LEU A 91 11.89 -17.84 -14.74
N VAL A 92 10.94 -17.10 -15.32
CA VAL A 92 9.51 -17.33 -15.10
C VAL A 92 9.09 -18.68 -15.69
N ALA A 93 9.60 -19.06 -16.85
CA ALA A 93 9.33 -20.36 -17.47
C ALA A 93 9.89 -21.53 -16.64
N GLU A 94 11.09 -21.41 -16.07
CA GLU A 94 11.68 -22.37 -15.12
C GLU A 94 10.84 -22.53 -13.86
N CYS A 95 10.19 -21.46 -13.40
CA CYS A 95 9.21 -21.52 -12.32
C CYS A 95 7.90 -22.21 -12.72
N GLY A 96 7.71 -22.54 -14.01
CA GLY A 96 6.48 -23.11 -14.59
C GLY A 96 5.45 -22.05 -14.98
N GLY A 97 5.87 -20.79 -15.08
CA GLY A 97 5.04 -19.66 -15.46
C GLY A 97 5.02 -19.37 -16.96
N ARG A 98 4.26 -18.34 -17.34
CA ARG A 98 4.20 -17.80 -18.70
C ARG A 98 4.09 -16.29 -18.64
N VAL A 99 4.58 -15.65 -19.69
CA VAL A 99 4.71 -14.20 -19.77
C VAL A 99 4.11 -13.66 -21.06
N VAL A 100 3.81 -12.35 -21.05
CA VAL A 100 3.53 -11.56 -22.24
C VAL A 100 4.57 -10.47 -22.34
N HIS A 101 5.03 -10.18 -23.54
CA HIS A 101 6.11 -9.25 -23.80
C HIS A 101 5.65 -8.16 -24.76
N ASP A 102 6.10 -6.94 -24.51
CA ASP A 102 6.03 -5.86 -25.47
C ASP A 102 7.33 -5.08 -25.55
N VAL A 103 7.44 -4.29 -26.62
CA VAL A 103 8.56 -3.40 -26.89
C VAL A 103 8.04 -2.01 -27.21
N SER A 104 8.72 -1.02 -26.65
CA SER A 104 8.50 0.39 -26.93
C SER A 104 9.29 0.86 -28.16
N PRO A 105 8.88 1.94 -28.83
CA PRO A 105 9.64 2.54 -29.93
C PRO A 105 11.09 2.92 -29.58
N SER A 106 11.41 3.16 -28.31
CA SER A 106 12.79 3.45 -27.88
C SER A 106 13.64 2.21 -27.59
N GLY A 107 13.07 1.00 -27.67
CA GLY A 107 13.77 -0.26 -27.41
C GLY A 107 13.57 -0.84 -26.01
N GLY A 108 13.01 -0.07 -25.06
CA GLY A 108 12.61 -0.57 -23.75
C GLY A 108 11.54 -1.66 -23.87
N ARG A 109 11.51 -2.62 -22.94
CA ARG A 109 10.65 -3.80 -22.99
C ARG A 109 9.89 -4.00 -21.69
N HIS A 110 8.62 -4.39 -21.78
CA HIS A 110 7.90 -4.88 -20.63
C HIS A 110 7.68 -6.39 -20.71
N VAL A 111 7.84 -7.07 -19.58
CA VAL A 111 7.47 -8.48 -19.42
C VAL A 111 6.44 -8.59 -18.29
N TYR A 112 5.27 -9.13 -18.62
CA TYR A 112 4.13 -9.27 -17.72
C TYR A 112 3.95 -10.72 -17.26
N VAL A 113 3.94 -10.93 -15.94
CA VAL A 113 3.49 -12.20 -15.34
C VAL A 113 2.12 -11.97 -14.70
N LYS A 114 1.09 -12.68 -15.16
CA LYS A 114 -0.26 -12.59 -14.58
C LYS A 114 -0.54 -13.75 -13.64
N PHE A 115 -1.00 -13.46 -12.42
CA PHE A 115 -1.30 -14.44 -11.39
C PHE A 115 -2.81 -14.67 -11.18
N ALA A 116 -3.15 -15.93 -10.89
CA ALA A 116 -4.53 -16.39 -10.68
C ALA A 116 -5.12 -15.91 -9.36
N ARG A 117 -4.29 -15.61 -8.35
CA ARG A 117 -4.69 -14.97 -7.10
C ARG A 117 -4.23 -13.51 -7.07
N PRO A 118 -4.97 -12.60 -6.42
CA PRO A 118 -4.41 -11.31 -6.02
C PRO A 118 -3.23 -11.54 -5.06
N ILE A 119 -2.19 -10.74 -5.20
CA ILE A 119 -1.01 -10.73 -4.32
C ILE A 119 -0.94 -9.35 -3.67
N PRO A 120 -0.65 -9.25 -2.36
CA PRO A 120 -0.45 -7.96 -1.68
C PRO A 120 0.57 -7.07 -2.40
N PHE A 121 0.35 -5.76 -2.36
CA PHE A 121 1.28 -4.78 -2.91
C PHE A 121 2.69 -4.97 -2.38
N GLU A 122 2.82 -5.19 -1.07
CA GLU A 122 4.07 -5.33 -0.35
C GLU A 122 4.90 -6.48 -0.92
N GLU A 123 4.25 -7.65 -1.05
CA GLU A 123 4.84 -8.85 -1.63
C GLU A 123 5.28 -8.65 -3.09
N LEU A 124 4.45 -8.00 -3.91
CA LEU A 124 4.77 -7.73 -5.31
C LEU A 124 5.92 -6.72 -5.46
N ARG A 125 5.92 -5.67 -4.64
CA ARG A 125 6.93 -4.62 -4.63
C ARG A 125 8.28 -5.18 -4.21
N ASP A 126 8.33 -5.98 -3.14
CA ASP A 126 9.60 -6.54 -2.66
C ASP A 126 10.21 -7.50 -3.67
N VAL A 127 9.40 -8.35 -4.32
CA VAL A 127 9.90 -9.21 -5.42
C VAL A 127 10.35 -8.40 -6.62
N ALA A 128 9.64 -7.33 -7.00
CA ALA A 128 10.06 -6.48 -8.12
C ALA A 128 11.39 -5.76 -7.83
N VAL A 129 11.58 -5.27 -6.60
CA VAL A 129 12.85 -4.65 -6.19
C VAL A 129 13.97 -5.69 -6.15
N ALA A 130 13.72 -6.89 -5.61
CA ALA A 130 14.70 -7.97 -5.61
C ALA A 130 15.11 -8.40 -7.03
N LEU A 131 14.17 -8.40 -7.98
CA LEU A 131 14.46 -8.65 -9.39
C LEU A 131 15.30 -7.53 -10.02
N ALA A 132 15.10 -6.26 -9.61
CA ALA A 132 15.92 -5.14 -10.08
C ALA A 132 17.39 -5.24 -9.63
N GLU A 133 17.66 -5.84 -8.47
CA GLU A 133 19.03 -6.13 -8.03
C GLU A 133 19.71 -7.18 -8.93
N ARG A 134 18.93 -8.13 -9.47
CA ARG A 134 19.43 -9.18 -10.36
C ARG A 134 19.57 -8.71 -11.80
N PHE A 135 18.63 -7.92 -12.28
CA PHE A 135 18.54 -7.47 -13.67
C PHE A 135 18.73 -5.95 -13.73
N THR A 136 19.94 -5.52 -14.05
CA THR A 136 20.34 -4.10 -13.97
C THR A 136 19.55 -3.14 -14.86
N ALA A 137 18.96 -3.63 -15.96
CA ALA A 137 18.12 -2.84 -16.84
C ALA A 137 16.66 -2.73 -16.36
N LEU A 138 16.27 -3.49 -15.32
CA LEU A 138 14.91 -3.51 -14.79
C LEU A 138 14.65 -2.30 -13.88
N ASP A 139 13.73 -1.43 -14.27
CA ASP A 139 13.14 -0.40 -13.43
C ASP A 139 11.95 -0.97 -12.63
N ALA A 140 12.12 -1.07 -11.30
CA ALA A 140 11.04 -1.45 -10.40
C ALA A 140 10.02 -0.31 -10.17
N GLY A 141 10.23 0.89 -10.73
CA GLY A 141 9.40 2.09 -10.59
C GLY A 141 7.88 1.84 -10.67
N PRO A 142 7.37 1.14 -11.71
CA PRO A 142 5.94 0.83 -11.83
C PRO A 142 5.39 0.01 -10.65
N MET A 143 6.23 -0.84 -10.03
CA MET A 143 5.85 -1.73 -8.94
C MET A 143 6.04 -1.10 -7.55
N ARG A 144 6.84 -0.03 -7.44
CA ARG A 144 7.25 0.59 -6.15
C ARG A 144 6.13 1.35 -5.43
N SER A 145 5.07 1.74 -6.12
CA SER A 145 3.96 2.52 -5.55
C SER A 145 2.63 1.76 -5.64
N PRO A 146 1.74 1.86 -4.63
CA PRO A 146 0.40 1.27 -4.71
C PRO A 146 -0.49 1.88 -5.79
N THR A 147 -0.12 3.05 -6.30
CA THR A 147 -0.79 3.68 -7.44
C THR A 147 -0.07 3.40 -8.76
N GLY A 148 0.83 2.42 -8.77
CA GLY A 148 1.66 1.99 -9.89
C GLY A 148 0.93 1.93 -11.21
N GLN A 149 1.54 2.54 -12.22
CA GLN A 149 1.00 2.68 -13.57
C GLN A 149 1.98 2.08 -14.58
N ILE A 150 1.45 1.50 -15.65
CA ILE A 150 2.27 0.97 -16.74
C ILE A 150 1.63 1.21 -18.10
N ARG A 151 2.44 1.54 -19.11
CA ARG A 151 2.00 1.57 -20.52
C ARG A 151 2.02 0.13 -21.03
N ILE A 152 1.01 -0.26 -21.79
CA ILE A 152 0.87 -1.65 -22.27
C ILE A 152 0.86 -1.72 -23.79
N ALA A 153 1.11 -2.90 -24.35
CA ALA A 153 0.96 -3.14 -25.78
C ALA A 153 -0.34 -2.56 -26.37
N GLY A 154 -0.19 -1.82 -27.46
CA GLY A 154 -1.24 -1.06 -28.13
C GLY A 154 -1.44 0.36 -27.60
N SER A 155 -0.90 0.73 -26.44
CA SER A 155 -0.92 2.12 -25.96
C SER A 155 -0.04 3.00 -26.85
N PRO A 156 -0.45 4.25 -27.14
CA PRO A 156 0.45 5.25 -27.69
C PRO A 156 1.67 5.44 -26.75
N TYR A 157 2.85 5.58 -27.34
CA TYR A 157 4.08 5.86 -26.60
C TYR A 157 4.24 7.38 -26.38
N LYS A 158 5.46 7.86 -26.15
CA LYS A 158 5.80 9.26 -25.94
C LYS A 158 5.70 10.06 -27.24
N ARG A 159 5.51 11.36 -27.10
CA ARG A 159 5.67 12.34 -28.18
C ARG A 159 7.11 12.83 -28.25
N THR A 160 7.52 13.32 -29.42
CA THR A 160 8.81 13.99 -29.61
C THR A 160 8.87 15.25 -28.76
N VAL A 161 10.07 15.54 -28.25
CA VAL A 161 10.36 16.79 -27.54
C VAL A 161 10.42 17.94 -28.55
N GLN A 162 9.87 19.09 -28.18
CA GLN A 162 9.95 20.34 -28.93
C GLN A 162 10.31 21.48 -27.98
N GLU A 163 11.18 22.37 -28.44
CA GLU A 163 11.43 23.64 -27.78
C GLU A 163 10.18 24.52 -27.85
N GLN A 164 9.82 25.11 -26.72
CA GLN A 164 8.69 26.01 -26.56
C GLN A 164 9.16 27.46 -26.75
N SER A 165 8.23 28.39 -26.92
CA SER A 165 8.55 29.81 -27.13
C SER A 165 9.31 30.47 -25.97
N ASP A 166 9.27 29.89 -24.78
CA ASP A 166 9.96 30.35 -23.57
C ASP A 166 11.33 29.69 -23.36
N GLY A 167 11.82 28.90 -24.34
CA GLY A 167 13.08 28.16 -24.28
C GLY A 167 13.01 26.86 -23.46
N THR A 168 11.84 26.49 -22.93
CA THR A 168 11.65 25.20 -22.27
C THR A 168 11.45 24.07 -23.29
N PHE A 169 11.66 22.82 -22.88
CA PHE A 169 11.43 21.65 -23.73
C PHE A 169 10.23 20.86 -23.21
N ALA A 170 9.29 20.53 -24.09
CA ALA A 170 8.11 19.74 -23.75
C ALA A 170 7.77 18.72 -24.84
N ARG A 171 7.12 17.61 -24.47
CA ARG A 171 6.69 16.56 -25.41
C ARG A 171 5.39 16.91 -26.13
N THR A 172 5.39 18.00 -26.88
CA THR A 172 4.21 18.47 -27.63
C THR A 172 4.21 18.05 -29.09
N GLY A 173 5.28 17.41 -29.57
CA GLY A 173 5.43 17.07 -30.97
C GLY A 173 4.69 15.80 -31.42
N ARG A 174 5.22 15.13 -32.44
CA ARG A 174 4.59 13.96 -33.05
C ARG A 174 4.69 12.75 -32.12
N LEU A 175 3.66 11.90 -32.13
CA LEU A 175 3.70 10.59 -31.47
C LEU A 175 4.82 9.72 -32.06
N LEU A 176 5.69 9.15 -31.21
CA LEU A 176 6.82 8.31 -31.62
C LEU A 176 6.39 6.91 -32.10
N GLY A 177 5.19 6.46 -31.71
CA GLY A 177 4.65 5.17 -32.10
C GLY A 177 3.78 4.57 -31.00
N PHE A 178 3.67 3.25 -31.02
CA PHE A 178 2.87 2.46 -30.08
C PHE A 178 3.73 1.37 -29.47
N LEU A 179 3.38 0.93 -28.26
CA LEU A 179 3.97 -0.28 -27.71
C LEU A 179 3.48 -1.47 -28.54
N ALA A 180 4.40 -2.30 -28.99
CA ALA A 180 4.12 -3.45 -29.85
C ALA A 180 4.37 -4.74 -29.09
N LEU A 181 3.46 -5.72 -29.20
CA LEU A 181 3.76 -7.06 -28.73
C LEU A 181 4.95 -7.63 -29.51
N THR A 182 5.85 -8.34 -28.83
CA THR A 182 6.89 -9.14 -29.49
C THR A 182 6.44 -10.58 -29.77
N MET A 183 5.15 -10.86 -29.53
CA MET A 183 4.52 -12.15 -29.73
C MET A 183 3.14 -12.00 -30.41
N PRO A 184 2.57 -13.06 -31.00
CA PRO A 184 1.24 -12.99 -31.61
C PRO A 184 0.15 -12.59 -30.60
N LEU A 185 -0.77 -11.72 -31.00
CA LEU A 185 -1.87 -11.24 -30.15
C LEU A 185 -2.72 -12.39 -29.58
N ALA A 186 -3.04 -13.39 -30.40
CA ALA A 186 -3.82 -14.55 -29.98
C ALA A 186 -3.11 -15.35 -28.86
N GLU A 187 -1.79 -15.43 -28.92
CA GLU A 187 -0.98 -16.07 -27.88
C GLU A 187 -0.95 -15.24 -26.60
N ALA A 188 -0.70 -13.93 -26.70
CA ALA A 188 -0.75 -13.04 -25.53
C ALA A 188 -2.11 -13.14 -24.80
N VAL A 189 -3.21 -13.17 -25.54
CA VAL A 189 -4.56 -13.36 -24.99
C VAL A 189 -4.72 -14.70 -24.30
N ARG A 190 -4.23 -15.79 -24.91
CA ARG A 190 -4.27 -17.15 -24.34
C ARG A 190 -3.47 -17.22 -23.04
N VAL A 191 -2.28 -16.63 -22.99
CA VAL A 191 -1.47 -16.52 -21.76
C VAL A 191 -2.23 -15.74 -20.68
N LEU A 192 -2.77 -14.57 -21.00
CA LEU A 192 -3.47 -13.71 -20.02
C LEU A 192 -4.82 -14.26 -19.54
N ARG A 193 -5.44 -15.14 -20.32
CA ARG A 193 -6.67 -15.87 -19.94
C ARG A 193 -6.39 -17.12 -19.10
N ALA A 194 -5.14 -17.57 -19.04
CA ALA A 194 -4.72 -18.67 -18.20
C ALA A 194 -3.62 -18.22 -17.22
N PRO A 195 -3.96 -17.42 -16.20
CA PRO A 195 -2.98 -16.87 -15.25
C PRO A 195 -2.16 -17.95 -14.54
N CYS A 196 -0.95 -17.59 -14.13
CA CYS A 196 -0.05 -18.43 -13.36
C CYS A 196 -0.64 -18.77 -11.98
N GLY A 197 -0.56 -20.05 -11.60
CA GLY A 197 -1.01 -20.53 -10.29
C GLY A 197 -0.07 -20.14 -9.14
N PRO A 198 -0.47 -20.39 -7.88
CA PRO A 198 0.32 -20.00 -6.69
C PRO A 198 1.72 -20.62 -6.64
N LYS A 199 1.90 -21.84 -7.17
CA LYS A 199 3.22 -22.50 -7.25
C LYS A 199 4.25 -21.71 -8.05
N VAL A 200 3.84 -20.99 -9.09
CA VAL A 200 4.75 -20.14 -9.89
C VAL A 200 5.25 -18.98 -9.04
N TRP A 201 4.37 -18.35 -8.26
CA TRP A 201 4.73 -17.27 -7.34
C TRP A 201 5.70 -17.75 -6.24
N GLU A 202 5.41 -18.89 -5.62
CA GLU A 202 6.26 -19.48 -4.58
C GLU A 202 7.66 -19.81 -5.10
N ARG A 203 7.75 -20.38 -6.33
CA ARG A 203 9.03 -20.69 -6.98
C ARG A 203 9.78 -19.43 -7.37
N LEU A 204 9.10 -18.41 -7.88
CA LEU A 204 9.73 -17.14 -8.21
C LEU A 204 10.32 -16.47 -6.97
N ARG A 205 9.57 -16.39 -5.87
CA ARG A 205 10.07 -15.90 -4.57
C ARG A 205 11.28 -16.69 -4.08
N ARG A 206 11.25 -18.02 -4.22
CA ARG A 206 12.39 -18.88 -3.87
C ARG A 206 13.61 -18.57 -4.74
N ALA A 207 13.40 -18.35 -6.04
CA ALA A 207 14.47 -18.09 -6.98
C ALA A 207 15.18 -16.76 -6.70
N VAL A 208 14.52 -15.78 -6.08
CA VAL A 208 15.10 -14.48 -5.69
C VAL A 208 15.28 -14.31 -4.18
N THR A 209 15.40 -15.41 -3.42
CA THR A 209 15.46 -15.35 -1.95
C THR A 209 16.72 -14.63 -1.43
N ALA A 210 17.86 -14.76 -2.12
CA ALA A 210 19.08 -14.05 -1.75
C ALA A 210 18.92 -12.53 -1.87
N GLU A 211 18.31 -12.07 -2.96
CA GLU A 211 18.04 -10.66 -3.21
C GLU A 211 16.94 -10.13 -2.27
N LEU A 212 15.87 -10.91 -2.04
CA LEU A 212 14.83 -10.55 -1.07
C LEU A 212 15.37 -10.33 0.35
N ALA A 213 16.45 -11.03 0.74
CA ALA A 213 17.04 -10.89 2.07
C ALA A 213 17.71 -9.53 2.32
N VAL A 214 18.05 -8.80 1.25
CA VAL A 214 18.70 -7.47 1.34
C VAL A 214 17.77 -6.31 0.95
N VAL A 215 16.55 -6.61 0.48
CA VAL A 215 15.56 -5.59 0.15
C VAL A 215 14.93 -5.03 1.42
N ASP A 216 14.95 -3.71 1.57
CA ASP A 216 14.14 -3.02 2.58
C ASP A 216 12.67 -3.34 2.34
N PRO A 217 11.94 -3.91 3.33
CA PRO A 217 10.57 -4.34 3.14
C PRO A 217 9.67 -3.16 2.77
N ALA A 218 8.66 -3.45 1.94
CA ALA A 218 7.66 -2.46 1.57
C ALA A 218 7.03 -1.82 2.82
N PRO A 219 6.74 -0.51 2.82
CA PRO A 219 5.91 0.07 3.86
C PRO A 219 4.54 -0.61 3.82
N SER A 220 4.11 -1.17 4.96
CA SER A 220 2.80 -1.80 5.06
C SER A 220 1.70 -0.80 4.72
N LEU A 221 0.92 -1.10 3.68
CA LEU A 221 -0.24 -0.33 3.27
C LEU A 221 -1.53 -0.90 3.85
N GLN A 222 -1.43 -1.93 4.68
CA GLN A 222 -2.45 -2.29 5.65
C GLN A 222 -2.53 -1.20 6.71
N ALA A 223 -2.92 0.01 6.31
CA ALA A 223 -3.42 1.03 7.21
C ALA A 223 -4.81 0.56 7.64
N PRO A 224 -5.01 0.18 8.92
CA PRO A 224 -6.26 -0.44 9.33
C PRO A 224 -7.40 0.56 9.19
N LEU A 225 -8.50 0.13 8.54
CA LEU A 225 -9.61 1.02 8.17
C LEU A 225 -10.21 1.68 9.42
N PRO A 226 -10.21 3.03 9.53
CA PRO A 226 -10.81 3.72 10.67
C PRO A 226 -12.30 3.44 10.78
N GLY A 227 -12.78 3.12 11.98
CA GLY A 227 -14.19 2.87 12.26
C GLY A 227 -14.66 1.43 12.01
N VAL A 228 -13.78 0.54 11.56
CA VAL A 228 -14.03 -0.90 11.48
C VAL A 228 -13.37 -1.58 12.68
N LEU A 229 -13.94 -2.70 13.16
CA LEU A 229 -13.30 -3.56 14.15
C LEU A 229 -12.16 -4.36 13.49
N HIS A 230 -10.97 -4.34 14.08
CA HIS A 230 -9.83 -5.15 13.64
C HIS A 230 -9.41 -6.09 14.76
N TRP A 231 -8.62 -7.09 14.38
CA TRP A 231 -7.99 -8.03 15.30
C TRP A 231 -6.46 -7.88 15.15
N ASP A 232 -5.72 -7.82 16.26
CA ASP A 232 -4.25 -7.85 16.22
C ASP A 232 -3.71 -9.28 16.07
N GLU A 233 -2.39 -9.44 16.05
CA GLU A 233 -1.72 -10.72 15.84
C GLU A 233 -2.06 -11.76 16.93
N ASP A 234 -2.34 -11.30 18.14
CA ASP A 234 -2.78 -12.12 19.28
C ASP A 234 -4.31 -12.33 19.34
N GLY A 235 -5.02 -11.91 18.29
CA GLY A 235 -6.47 -12.08 18.16
C GLY A 235 -7.28 -11.18 19.10
N ARG A 236 -6.74 -10.03 19.52
CA ARG A 236 -7.44 -9.03 20.33
C ARG A 236 -8.10 -7.95 19.48
N PRO A 237 -9.30 -7.51 19.87
CA PRO A 237 -10.02 -6.48 19.14
C PRO A 237 -9.28 -5.14 19.28
N TRP A 238 -9.27 -4.32 18.23
CA TRP A 238 -8.84 -2.92 18.31
C TRP A 238 -9.52 -2.06 17.24
N ALA A 239 -9.49 -0.73 17.43
CA ALA A 239 -10.26 0.23 16.62
C ALA A 239 -9.36 1.36 16.07
N PRO A 240 -8.85 1.23 14.84
CA PRO A 240 -7.90 2.17 14.24
C PRO A 240 -8.43 3.60 14.18
N LEU A 241 -7.54 4.58 14.32
CA LEU A 241 -7.86 6.00 14.21
C LEU A 241 -7.29 6.59 12.91
N ARG A 242 -8.08 7.45 12.24
CA ARG A 242 -7.62 8.17 11.04
C ARG A 242 -6.44 9.08 11.43
N GLY A 243 -5.31 8.94 10.74
CA GLY A 243 -4.09 9.68 11.06
C GLY A 243 -3.15 8.95 12.04
N GLY A 244 -3.47 7.70 12.40
CA GLY A 244 -2.63 6.87 13.26
C GLY A 244 -2.89 7.08 14.75
N ARG A 245 -1.99 6.53 15.55
CA ARG A 245 -2.09 6.48 17.01
C ARG A 245 -1.98 7.87 17.63
N ARG A 246 -2.97 8.24 18.44
CA ARG A 246 -2.96 9.50 19.20
C ARG A 246 -2.43 9.27 20.62
N PRO A 247 -1.55 10.14 21.15
CA PRO A 247 -1.13 10.07 22.54
C PRO A 247 -2.31 10.32 23.50
N LEU A 248 -2.16 9.85 24.75
CA LEU A 248 -3.06 10.20 25.85
C LEU A 248 -3.03 11.72 26.12
N SER A 249 -4.12 12.26 26.68
CA SER A 249 -4.09 13.61 27.24
C SER A 249 -3.09 13.68 28.40
N PRO A 250 -2.49 14.85 28.70
CA PRO A 250 -1.49 14.97 29.77
C PRO A 250 -1.95 14.37 31.11
N ARG A 251 -3.21 14.63 31.50
CA ARG A 251 -3.82 14.05 32.71
C ARG A 251 -3.87 12.52 32.68
N LEU A 252 -4.36 11.93 31.59
CA LEU A 252 -4.46 10.47 31.47
C LEU A 252 -3.09 9.81 31.32
N ALA A 253 -2.12 10.49 30.70
CA ALA A 253 -0.74 10.04 30.64
C ALA A 253 -0.11 9.99 32.03
N GLU A 254 -0.30 11.04 32.84
CA GLU A 254 0.16 11.09 34.24
C GLU A 254 -0.48 9.97 35.09
N LEU A 255 -1.79 9.79 34.93
CA LEU A 255 -2.55 8.73 35.60
C LEU A 255 -2.08 7.33 35.17
N ALA A 256 -1.83 7.11 33.87
CA ALA A 256 -1.33 5.84 33.37
C ALA A 256 0.08 5.53 33.87
N ARG A 257 0.93 6.56 34.00
CA ARG A 257 2.30 6.42 34.48
C ARG A 257 2.36 6.14 35.98
N THR A 258 1.63 6.90 36.79
CA THR A 258 1.71 6.82 38.27
C THR A 258 0.72 5.85 38.90
N GLY A 259 -0.43 5.65 38.25
CA GLY A 259 -1.60 4.98 38.83
C GLY A 259 -2.17 5.68 40.06
N ALA A 260 -1.81 6.95 40.33
CA ALA A 260 -2.27 7.74 41.47
C ALA A 260 -3.69 8.28 41.26
N TRP A 261 -4.65 7.38 41.05
CA TRP A 261 -6.04 7.70 40.70
C TRP A 261 -6.78 8.53 41.74
N ASP A 262 -6.29 8.58 42.98
CA ASP A 262 -6.83 9.34 44.10
C ASP A 262 -6.27 10.77 44.20
N ALA A 263 -5.19 11.08 43.47
CA ALA A 263 -4.62 12.42 43.43
C ALA A 263 -5.59 13.41 42.78
N GLU A 264 -5.80 14.55 43.43
CA GLU A 264 -6.74 15.59 42.96
C GLU A 264 -6.47 16.04 41.51
N PRO A 265 -5.22 16.32 41.07
CA PRO A 265 -4.95 16.76 39.69
C PRO A 265 -5.26 15.71 38.61
N LEU A 266 -5.47 14.45 39.02
CA LEU A 266 -5.73 13.32 38.13
C LEU A 266 -7.20 12.94 38.07
N GLN A 267 -8.08 13.62 38.81
CA GLN A 267 -9.53 13.44 38.71
C GLN A 267 -10.09 14.04 37.42
N PRO A 268 -11.18 13.48 36.85
CA PRO A 268 -11.85 14.06 35.70
C PRO A 268 -12.65 15.32 36.07
N ASP A 269 -12.85 16.22 35.11
CA ASP A 269 -13.75 17.36 35.28
C ASP A 269 -15.19 16.85 35.38
N GLY A 270 -15.85 17.07 36.52
CA GLY A 270 -17.24 16.66 36.77
C GLY A 270 -17.42 15.50 37.75
N GLY A 271 -16.36 15.01 38.41
CA GLY A 271 -16.48 14.01 39.47
C GLY A 271 -15.14 13.41 39.88
N ARG A 272 -15.15 12.49 40.86
CA ARG A 272 -13.98 11.68 41.19
C ARG A 272 -14.18 10.28 40.63
N TYR A 273 -13.11 9.63 40.21
CA TYR A 273 -13.15 8.18 40.01
C TYR A 273 -13.60 7.53 41.32
N ALA A 274 -14.58 6.63 41.26
CA ALA A 274 -15.08 5.92 42.44
C ALA A 274 -14.12 4.79 42.86
N SER A 275 -13.27 4.31 41.94
CA SER A 275 -12.35 3.21 42.20
C SER A 275 -11.12 3.21 41.26
N PRO A 276 -10.05 2.48 41.62
CA PRO A 276 -8.92 2.26 40.71
C PRO A 276 -9.31 1.56 39.41
N SER A 277 -10.37 0.73 39.45
CA SER A 277 -10.87 0.03 38.25
C SER A 277 -11.51 0.98 37.25
N GLU A 278 -12.23 1.99 37.73
CA GLU A 278 -12.81 3.01 36.87
C GLU A 278 -11.73 3.87 36.22
N ALA A 279 -10.71 4.26 36.99
CA ALA A 279 -9.55 4.99 36.49
C ALA A 279 -8.77 4.18 35.44
N ARG A 280 -8.54 2.88 35.69
CA ARG A 280 -7.93 1.95 34.72
C ARG A 280 -8.72 1.90 33.42
N TYR A 281 -10.03 1.71 33.53
CA TYR A 281 -10.91 1.64 32.37
C TYR A 281 -10.91 2.94 31.56
N ALA A 282 -10.89 4.11 32.22
CA ALA A 282 -10.82 5.40 31.54
C ALA A 282 -9.55 5.56 30.69
N VAL A 283 -8.40 5.12 31.19
CA VAL A 283 -7.14 5.13 30.42
C VAL A 283 -7.23 4.17 29.23
N LEU A 284 -7.64 2.91 29.45
CA LEU A 284 -7.77 1.90 28.38
C LEU A 284 -8.75 2.34 27.29
N ARG A 285 -9.89 2.95 27.67
CA ARG A 285 -10.85 3.53 26.74
C ARG A 285 -10.25 4.67 25.92
N SER A 286 -9.41 5.51 26.52
CA SER A 286 -8.74 6.59 25.79
C SER A 286 -7.68 6.05 24.80
N LEU A 287 -6.93 5.02 25.18
CA LEU A 287 -5.99 4.32 24.28
C LEU A 287 -6.72 3.68 23.10
N ALA A 288 -7.79 2.91 23.36
CA ALA A 288 -8.62 2.30 22.31
C ALA A 288 -9.21 3.36 21.36
N ALA A 289 -9.76 4.46 21.90
CA ALA A 289 -10.25 5.58 21.10
C ALA A 289 -9.14 6.28 20.29
N GLY A 290 -7.91 6.29 20.83
CA GLY A 290 -6.70 6.82 20.22
C GLY A 290 -6.08 5.91 19.14
N GLY A 291 -6.67 4.74 18.87
CA GLY A 291 -6.19 3.82 17.83
C GLY A 291 -4.97 3.00 18.23
N TRP A 292 -4.73 2.81 19.53
CA TRP A 292 -3.73 1.85 20.03
C TRP A 292 -4.20 0.41 19.84
N THR A 293 -3.26 -0.51 19.66
CA THR A 293 -3.45 -1.97 19.82
C THR A 293 -3.23 -2.39 21.28
N TYR A 294 -3.68 -3.60 21.64
CA TYR A 294 -3.48 -4.10 23.01
C TYR A 294 -2.00 -4.34 23.31
N ASP A 295 -1.26 -4.91 22.36
CA ASP A 295 0.15 -5.23 22.53
C ASP A 295 1.02 -3.99 22.70
N GLU A 296 0.73 -2.91 21.96
CA GLU A 296 1.39 -1.63 22.17
C GLU A 296 1.15 -1.08 23.57
N ALA A 297 -0.09 -1.21 24.08
CA ALA A 297 -0.42 -0.79 25.43
C ALA A 297 0.32 -1.66 26.46
N VAL A 298 0.33 -2.99 26.31
CA VAL A 298 1.02 -3.92 27.20
C VAL A 298 2.54 -3.68 27.21
N ALA A 299 3.14 -3.44 26.04
CA ALA A 299 4.56 -3.11 25.93
C ALA A 299 4.89 -1.81 26.70
N ALA A 300 4.01 -0.81 26.62
CA ALA A 300 4.16 0.46 27.33
C ALA A 300 3.87 0.37 28.85
N MET A 301 3.23 -0.71 29.32
CA MET A 301 2.99 -1.01 30.74
C MET A 301 4.17 -1.68 31.44
N ARG A 302 5.23 -2.06 30.73
CA ARG A 302 6.43 -2.66 31.32
C ARG A 302 7.06 -1.72 32.36
N ALA A 303 7.82 -2.29 33.30
CA ALA A 303 8.50 -1.51 34.34
C ALA A 303 9.38 -0.40 33.73
N GLY A 304 9.27 0.82 34.24
CA GLY A 304 9.90 2.02 33.68
C GLY A 304 9.20 2.59 32.44
N GLY A 305 8.11 1.98 31.99
CA GLY A 305 7.34 2.39 30.82
C GLY A 305 6.31 3.49 31.11
N PRO A 306 5.83 4.20 30.06
CA PRO A 306 4.93 5.35 30.23
C PRO A 306 3.53 4.98 30.74
N LEU A 307 3.14 3.70 30.75
CA LEU A 307 1.86 3.21 31.26
C LEU A 307 2.04 2.25 32.47
N GLU A 308 3.20 2.26 33.13
CA GLU A 308 3.53 1.31 34.22
C GLU A 308 2.47 1.30 35.35
N GLY A 309 1.97 2.47 35.74
CA GLY A 309 0.93 2.62 36.76
C GLY A 309 -0.37 1.86 36.46
N LEU A 310 -0.64 1.56 35.18
CA LEU A 310 -1.81 0.80 34.74
C LEU A 310 -1.73 -0.68 35.11
N ALA A 311 -0.57 -1.32 34.93
CA ALA A 311 -0.31 -2.70 35.35
C ALA A 311 0.13 -2.79 36.83
N GLY A 312 0.54 -1.66 37.41
CA GLY A 312 0.88 -1.51 38.83
C GLY A 312 -0.34 -1.10 39.67
N ARG A 313 -0.31 0.14 40.17
CA ARG A 313 -1.22 0.64 41.22
C ARG A 313 -2.70 0.55 40.85
N LEU A 314 -3.07 0.73 39.57
CA LEU A 314 -4.46 0.62 39.12
C LEU A 314 -5.01 -0.82 39.08
N CYS A 315 -4.12 -1.82 39.07
CA CYS A 315 -4.49 -3.23 39.23
C CYS A 315 -4.47 -3.70 40.68
N GLY A 316 -3.95 -2.91 41.61
CA GLY A 316 -3.91 -3.21 43.05
C GLY A 316 -3.12 -4.48 43.38
N THR A 317 -3.60 -5.25 44.36
CA THR A 317 -2.94 -6.45 44.90
C THR A 317 -3.17 -7.73 44.07
N ARG A 318 -3.76 -7.61 42.87
CA ARG A 318 -4.05 -8.75 41.98
C ARG A 318 -2.76 -9.53 41.64
N SER A 319 -2.87 -10.85 41.57
CA SER A 319 -1.82 -11.72 41.03
C SER A 319 -1.58 -11.43 39.53
N PRO A 320 -0.42 -11.79 38.96
CA PRO A 320 -0.13 -11.54 37.54
C PRO A 320 -1.20 -12.08 36.58
N ALA A 321 -1.76 -13.27 36.87
CA ALA A 321 -2.84 -13.85 36.09
C ALA A 321 -4.13 -13.02 36.16
N GLN A 322 -4.53 -12.58 37.35
CA GLN A 322 -5.70 -11.73 37.55
C GLN A 322 -5.52 -10.34 36.91
N ARG A 323 -4.30 -9.79 36.92
CA ARG A 323 -3.99 -8.51 36.24
C ARG A 323 -4.17 -8.65 34.74
N ARG A 324 -3.62 -9.70 34.15
CA ARG A 324 -3.80 -9.99 32.72
C ARG A 324 -5.29 -10.11 32.39
N ALA A 325 -6.03 -10.93 33.13
CA ALA A 325 -7.46 -11.14 32.89
C ALA A 325 -8.29 -9.85 32.96
N VAL A 326 -8.06 -8.99 33.98
CA VAL A 326 -8.82 -7.74 34.10
C VAL A 326 -8.45 -6.72 33.02
N LEU A 327 -7.16 -6.61 32.68
CA LEU A 327 -6.70 -5.69 31.62
C LEU A 327 -7.25 -6.09 30.25
N THR A 328 -7.27 -7.39 29.96
CA THR A 328 -7.87 -7.93 28.75
C THR A 328 -9.37 -7.66 28.70
N SER A 329 -10.10 -7.97 29.78
CA SER A 329 -11.55 -7.74 29.83
C SER A 329 -11.91 -6.26 29.69
N ASP A 330 -11.14 -5.37 30.33
CA ASP A 330 -11.36 -3.92 30.22
C ASP A 330 -11.01 -3.40 28.82
N TRP A 331 -9.99 -3.97 28.16
CA TRP A 331 -9.63 -3.64 26.79
C TRP A 331 -10.72 -4.03 25.79
N ASP A 332 -11.19 -5.28 25.83
CA ASP A 332 -12.22 -5.78 24.93
C ASP A 332 -13.50 -4.91 25.03
N ARG A 333 -13.87 -4.54 26.27
CA ARG A 333 -14.98 -3.61 26.54
C ARG A 333 -14.71 -2.21 25.99
N ALA A 334 -13.52 -1.66 26.21
CA ALA A 334 -13.14 -0.33 25.75
C ALA A 334 -13.21 -0.19 24.21
N VAL A 335 -12.79 -1.22 23.49
CA VAL A 335 -12.85 -1.26 22.02
C VAL A 335 -14.29 -1.35 21.53
N ALA A 336 -15.11 -2.22 22.14
CA ALA A 336 -16.53 -2.34 21.81
C ALA A 336 -17.29 -1.01 21.99
N GLU A 337 -17.09 -0.32 23.13
CA GLU A 337 -17.72 0.98 23.39
C GLU A 337 -17.19 2.08 22.45
N THR A 338 -15.91 2.03 22.08
CA THR A 338 -15.31 2.96 21.11
C THR A 338 -15.96 2.83 19.73
N LEU A 339 -16.18 1.60 19.26
CA LEU A 339 -16.83 1.35 17.97
C LEU A 339 -18.28 1.78 17.98
N ALA A 340 -19.04 1.42 19.03
CA ALA A 340 -20.42 1.85 19.21
C ALA A 340 -20.56 3.39 19.19
N SER A 341 -19.63 4.09 19.84
CA SER A 341 -19.60 5.56 19.86
C SER A 341 -19.27 6.19 18.51
N ARG A 342 -18.51 5.51 17.64
CA ARG A 342 -18.17 5.97 16.29
C ARG A 342 -19.30 5.73 15.29
N THR A 343 -20.13 4.72 15.52
CA THR A 343 -21.30 4.39 14.68
C THR A 343 -22.55 5.19 15.04
N ALA A 344 -22.63 5.74 16.26
CA ALA A 344 -23.68 6.67 16.64
C ALA A 344 -23.46 8.01 15.91
N SER A 345 -24.28 8.32 14.90
CA SER A 345 -24.29 9.63 14.22
C SER A 345 -24.31 10.77 15.25
N PRO A 346 -23.54 11.86 15.06
CA PRO A 346 -23.68 13.02 15.93
C PRO A 346 -25.09 13.62 15.75
N PRO A 347 -25.75 14.10 16.82
CA PRO A 347 -26.90 14.98 16.65
C PRO A 347 -26.47 16.18 15.81
N ALA A 348 -27.30 16.56 14.84
CA ALA A 348 -27.08 17.73 14.00
C ALA A 348 -26.68 18.92 14.88
N ARG A 349 -25.44 19.40 14.72
CA ARG A 349 -25.05 20.69 15.29
C ARG A 349 -25.84 21.75 14.55
N ASN A 350 -26.91 22.23 15.18
CA ASN A 350 -27.57 23.47 14.80
C ASN A 350 -26.53 24.59 14.93
N SER A 351 -25.90 24.96 13.82
CA SER A 351 -25.10 26.17 13.74
C SER A 351 -26.04 27.37 13.79
N HIS A 352 -26.17 27.96 14.99
CA HIS A 352 -26.69 29.30 15.14
C HIS A 352 -25.69 30.29 14.53
N THR A 353 -25.90 30.66 13.28
CA THR A 353 -25.39 31.92 12.74
C THR A 353 -26.36 33.01 13.17
N SER A 354 -26.00 33.75 14.22
CA SER A 354 -26.64 35.03 14.51
C SER A 354 -26.33 36.00 13.37
N SER A 355 -27.37 36.52 12.72
CA SER A 355 -27.31 37.68 11.86
C SER A 355 -26.98 38.91 12.72
N VAL A 356 -25.86 39.57 12.42
CA VAL A 356 -25.57 40.91 12.94
C VAL A 356 -26.16 41.90 11.94
N THR A 357 -27.06 42.74 12.46
CA THR A 357 -27.66 43.94 11.86
C THR A 357 -26.64 44.96 11.41
#